data_AF-A0A7C3ZY29-F1
#
_entry.id   AF-A0A7C3ZY29-F1
#
_cell.length_a   1.000
_cell.length_b   1.000
_cell.length_c   1.000
_cell.angle_alpha   90.00
_cell.angle_beta   90.00
_cell.angle_gamma   90.00
#
_symmetry.space_group_name_H-M   'P 1'
#
loop_
_entity.id
_entity.type
_entity.pdbx_description
1 polymer ?
#
loop_
_entity_poly.entity_id
_entity_poly.type
_entity_poly.pdbx_seq_one_letter_code
_entity_poly.pdbx_strand_id
1 'polypeptide(L)'
;MSDEVKPIPGGTASPPNPWGHIPPRGNLFPLDPDGGFTLLELLLAFALSSILLASLYGTFILSQRALEGRDGWMVKLQESRMALDTLRREIESALNRPDPDSLLFKLEGRDLYGRSGSRLVFLTYSPLLPGPSLVSYRLEERDGEMVLLKRLEAPPTAYGEKGEGRWVEMLEGIDSFLVEAYDGGIWIKTWDASERKGLPEQVRVTIEISWKERRVSLRQVARPRIEKTL
;
A
#
# COMPACT_ATOMS: atom_id res chain seq x y z
N MET A 1 7.71 129.73 -7.48
CA MET A 1 7.44 129.65 -8.93
C MET A 1 8.68 129.08 -9.57
N SER A 2 8.49 128.01 -10.35
CA SER A 2 9.51 127.32 -11.16
C SER A 2 10.59 126.56 -10.36
N ASP A 3 10.65 125.23 -10.48
CA ASP A 3 11.39 124.59 -11.57
C ASP A 3 11.24 123.06 -11.51
N GLU A 4 11.19 122.49 -12.71
CA GLU A 4 10.98 121.11 -13.08
C GLU A 4 12.26 120.28 -12.86
N VAL A 5 12.19 119.20 -12.06
CA VAL A 5 13.31 118.28 -11.85
C VAL A 5 12.98 116.93 -12.50
N LYS A 6 13.74 116.60 -13.55
CA LYS A 6 13.71 115.34 -14.28
C LYS A 6 14.45 114.22 -13.51
N PRO A 7 13.90 113.00 -13.36
CA PRO A 7 14.58 111.91 -12.65
C PRO A 7 15.61 111.16 -13.52
N ILE A 8 16.70 110.74 -12.87
CA ILE A 8 17.87 110.02 -13.42
C ILE A 8 17.66 108.50 -13.27
N PRO A 9 18.10 107.67 -14.24
CA PRO A 9 17.62 106.29 -14.39
C PRO A 9 18.33 105.29 -13.47
N GLY A 10 17.54 104.36 -12.93
CA GLY A 10 18.00 103.20 -12.19
C GLY A 10 18.45 102.06 -13.12
N GLY A 11 19.56 101.44 -12.76
CA GLY A 11 20.08 100.23 -13.39
C GLY A 11 20.93 99.44 -12.40
N THR A 12 20.29 98.63 -11.57
CA THR A 12 20.97 97.66 -10.69
C THR A 12 21.09 96.33 -11.45
N ALA A 13 22.30 95.97 -11.85
CA ALA A 13 22.58 94.67 -12.45
C ALA A 13 22.64 93.58 -11.36
N SER A 14 21.68 92.64 -11.39
CA SER A 14 21.73 91.41 -10.60
C SER A 14 22.58 90.33 -11.32
N PRO A 15 23.36 89.52 -10.59
CA PRO A 15 24.20 88.48 -11.19
C PRO A 15 23.36 87.32 -11.76
N PRO A 16 23.86 86.58 -12.77
CA PRO A 16 23.14 85.48 -13.40
C PRO A 16 22.94 84.31 -12.43
N ASN A 17 21.70 83.86 -12.31
CA ASN A 17 21.29 82.68 -11.55
C ASN A 17 21.87 81.39 -12.20
N PRO A 18 22.64 80.56 -11.46
CA PRO A 18 23.27 79.35 -12.00
C PRO A 18 22.32 78.15 -12.14
N TRP A 19 21.03 78.29 -11.80
CA TRP A 19 20.03 77.20 -11.84
C TRP A 19 18.90 77.46 -12.84
N GLY A 20 19.21 78.05 -13.99
CA GLY A 20 18.33 78.02 -15.16
C GLY A 20 18.50 76.68 -15.88
N HIS A 21 17.38 76.03 -16.23
CA HIS A 21 17.25 74.76 -16.96
C HIS A 21 17.13 73.48 -16.11
N ILE A 22 15.99 73.33 -15.43
CA ILE A 22 15.43 72.00 -15.17
C ILE A 22 14.66 71.61 -16.45
N PRO A 23 15.09 70.58 -17.21
CA PRO A 23 14.29 70.10 -18.34
C PRO A 23 12.95 69.53 -17.81
N PRO A 24 11.85 69.62 -18.58
CA PRO A 24 10.58 69.03 -18.17
C PRO A 24 10.79 67.53 -17.90
N ARG A 25 10.18 67.01 -16.83
CA ARG A 25 10.10 65.56 -16.59
C ARG A 25 9.44 64.93 -17.81
N GLY A 26 10.26 64.40 -18.73
CA GLY A 26 9.78 63.52 -19.77
C GLY A 26 9.11 62.35 -19.08
N ASN A 27 7.85 62.09 -19.41
CA ASN A 27 7.24 60.79 -19.16
C ASN A 27 8.19 59.76 -19.77
N LEU A 28 8.94 59.03 -18.93
CA LEU A 28 9.96 58.08 -19.38
C LEU A 28 9.37 56.89 -20.15
N PHE A 29 8.05 56.77 -20.25
CA PHE A 29 7.36 55.77 -21.05
C PHE A 29 6.06 56.35 -21.63
N PRO A 30 6.04 56.79 -22.90
CA PRO A 30 4.79 56.89 -23.63
C PRO A 30 4.29 55.46 -23.89
N LEU A 31 3.20 55.07 -23.25
CA LEU A 31 2.40 53.92 -23.73
C LEU A 31 1.40 54.51 -24.72
N ASP A 32 1.78 54.55 -26.00
CA ASP A 32 0.84 54.90 -27.06
C ASP A 32 -0.32 53.88 -27.10
N PRO A 33 -1.61 54.29 -27.20
CA PRO A 33 -2.74 53.37 -27.09
C PRO A 33 -3.21 52.74 -28.40
N ASP A 34 -2.40 52.73 -29.48
CA ASP A 34 -2.85 52.26 -30.82
C ASP A 34 -1.94 51.20 -31.45
N GLY A 35 -1.72 50.09 -30.74
CA GLY A 35 -1.03 48.91 -31.26
C GLY A 35 -1.94 47.69 -31.26
N GLY A 36 -2.47 47.31 -32.42
CA GLY A 36 -3.08 45.99 -32.59
C GLY A 36 -2.01 44.90 -32.39
N PHE A 37 -2.40 43.77 -31.78
CA PHE A 37 -1.48 42.63 -31.59
C PHE A 37 -0.86 42.21 -32.92
N THR A 38 0.47 42.14 -32.95
CA THR A 38 1.16 41.64 -34.14
C THR A 38 0.96 40.13 -34.26
N LEU A 39 0.95 39.61 -35.49
CA LEU A 39 0.90 38.16 -35.73
C LEU A 39 2.03 37.42 -35.00
N LEU A 40 3.21 38.05 -34.90
CA LEU A 40 4.37 37.51 -34.19
C LEU A 40 4.11 37.34 -32.69
N GLU A 41 3.42 38.30 -32.07
CA GLU A 41 3.12 38.27 -30.64
C GLU A 41 2.10 37.19 -30.28
N LEU A 42 1.08 37.00 -31.13
CA LEU A 42 0.15 35.87 -31.01
C LEU A 42 0.89 34.53 -31.16
N LEU A 43 1.77 34.40 -32.15
CA LEU A 43 2.56 33.18 -32.33
C LEU A 43 3.45 32.89 -31.12
N LEU A 44 4.08 33.93 -30.55
CA LEU A 44 4.92 33.79 -29.35
C LEU A 44 4.07 33.40 -28.13
N ALA A 45 2.92 34.04 -27.92
CA ALA A 45 2.00 33.71 -26.84
C ALA A 45 1.50 32.27 -26.93
N PHE A 46 1.14 31.80 -28.13
CA PHE A 46 0.75 30.41 -28.37
C PHE A 46 1.92 29.43 -28.17
N ALA A 47 3.13 29.77 -28.63
CA ALA A 47 4.31 28.95 -28.43
C ALA A 47 4.62 28.79 -26.93
N LEU A 48 4.64 29.90 -26.18
CA LEU A 48 4.87 29.88 -24.73
C LEU A 48 3.75 29.15 -23.98
N SER A 49 2.49 29.37 -24.37
CA SER A 49 1.34 28.68 -23.76
C SER A 49 1.39 27.17 -24.00
N SER A 50 1.76 26.72 -25.20
CA SER A 50 1.88 25.29 -25.50
C SER A 50 3.00 24.62 -24.71
N ILE A 51 4.15 25.29 -24.54
CA ILE A 51 5.25 24.82 -23.69
C ILE A 51 4.80 24.72 -22.22
N LEU A 52 4.11 25.75 -21.70
CA LEU A 52 3.58 25.75 -20.33
C LEU A 52 2.57 24.63 -20.11
N LEU A 53 1.61 24.47 -21.02
CA LEU A 53 0.60 23.40 -20.95
C LEU A 53 1.25 22.02 -21.03
N ALA A 54 2.24 21.83 -21.92
CA ALA A 54 2.98 20.58 -22.03
C ALA A 54 3.75 20.26 -20.75
N SER A 55 4.41 21.25 -20.13
CA SER A 55 5.11 21.10 -18.85
C SER A 55 4.16 20.71 -17.72
N LEU A 56 3.02 21.38 -17.61
CA LEU A 56 2.00 21.09 -16.59
C LEU A 56 1.39 19.71 -16.78
N TYR A 57 0.99 19.38 -18.02
CA TYR A 57 0.39 18.09 -18.34
C TYR A 57 1.39 16.94 -18.18
N GLY A 58 2.66 17.14 -18.58
CA GLY A 58 3.72 16.18 -18.37
C GLY A 58 3.96 15.87 -16.89
N THR A 59 3.98 16.91 -16.05
CA THR A 59 4.10 16.77 -14.59
C THR A 59 2.90 16.03 -14.00
N PHE A 60 1.69 16.35 -14.46
CA PHE A 60 0.46 15.70 -14.03
C PHE A 60 0.43 14.21 -14.37
N ILE A 61 0.77 13.84 -15.61
CA ILE A 61 0.84 12.43 -16.04
C ILE A 61 1.91 11.67 -15.29
N LEU A 62 3.08 12.27 -15.03
CA LEU A 62 4.12 11.63 -14.23
C LEU A 62 3.65 11.36 -12.79
N SER A 63 2.94 12.32 -12.20
CA SER A 63 2.35 12.19 -10.85
C SER A 63 1.29 11.07 -10.80
N GLN A 64 0.37 11.04 -11.77
CA GLN A 64 -0.66 9.99 -11.83
C GLN A 64 -0.05 8.60 -12.01
N ARG A 65 0.93 8.45 -12.92
CA ARG A 65 1.64 7.18 -13.12
C ARG A 65 2.38 6.71 -11.85
N ALA A 66 2.87 7.63 -11.04
CA ALA A 66 3.51 7.30 -9.77
C ALA A 66 2.51 6.81 -8.71
N LEU A 67 1.24 7.22 -8.80
CA LEU A 67 0.16 6.79 -7.89
C LEU A 67 -0.44 5.45 -8.32
N GLU A 68 -0.78 5.28 -9.59
CA GLU A 68 -1.40 4.06 -10.13
C GLU A 68 -0.54 2.80 -9.89
N GLY A 69 0.79 2.94 -9.87
CA GLY A 69 1.71 1.83 -9.61
C GLY A 69 1.72 1.30 -8.16
N ARG A 70 1.07 1.98 -7.21
CA ARG A 70 1.05 1.61 -5.77
C ARG A 70 -0.16 0.77 -5.37
N ASP A 71 -1.27 0.86 -6.07
CA ASP A 71 -2.55 0.35 -5.59
C ASP A 71 -2.59 -1.19 -5.54
N GLY A 72 -2.15 -1.88 -6.59
CA GLY A 72 -2.17 -3.35 -6.63
C GLY A 72 -1.27 -4.02 -5.58
N TRP A 73 -0.09 -3.44 -5.31
CA TRP A 73 0.82 -3.97 -4.29
C TRP A 73 0.28 -3.81 -2.88
N MET A 74 -0.30 -2.65 -2.58
CA MET A 74 -0.86 -2.37 -1.27
C MET A 74 -2.06 -3.29 -0.98
N VAL A 75 -2.92 -3.49 -1.98
CA VAL A 75 -4.04 -4.44 -1.89
C VAL A 75 -3.53 -5.85 -1.60
N LYS A 76 -2.52 -6.33 -2.34
CA LYS A 76 -1.98 -7.68 -2.13
C LYS A 76 -1.38 -7.88 -0.73
N LEU A 77 -0.66 -6.88 -0.22
CA LEU A 77 -0.13 -6.90 1.14
C LEU A 77 -1.25 -6.92 2.18
N GLN A 78 -2.32 -6.14 1.95
CA GLN A 78 -3.47 -6.08 2.85
C GLN A 78 -4.21 -7.43 2.88
N GLU A 79 -4.49 -8.02 1.72
CA GLU A 79 -5.10 -9.35 1.59
C GLU A 79 -4.26 -10.40 2.31
N SER A 80 -2.94 -10.40 2.09
CA SER A 80 -2.02 -11.34 2.73
C SER A 80 -2.00 -11.19 4.25
N ARG A 81 -2.08 -9.95 4.76
CA ARG A 81 -2.18 -9.68 6.21
C ARG A 81 -3.51 -10.14 6.80
N MET A 82 -4.63 -9.92 6.09
CA MET A 82 -5.95 -10.39 6.50
C MET A 82 -6.01 -11.93 6.53
N ALA A 83 -5.40 -12.57 5.53
CA ALA A 83 -5.28 -14.02 5.48
C ALA A 83 -4.47 -14.56 6.68
N LEU A 84 -3.33 -13.93 6.99
CA LEU A 84 -2.53 -14.29 8.17
C LEU A 84 -3.29 -14.09 9.48
N ASP A 85 -3.98 -12.96 9.67
CA ASP A 85 -4.73 -12.72 10.92
C ASP A 85 -5.88 -13.72 11.10
N THR A 86 -6.55 -14.10 10.00
CA THR A 86 -7.56 -15.17 9.99
C THR A 86 -6.94 -16.50 10.44
N LEU A 87 -5.84 -16.91 9.80
CA LEU A 87 -5.09 -18.12 10.17
C LEU A 87 -4.64 -18.09 11.63
N ARG A 88 -4.08 -16.97 12.10
CA ARG A 88 -3.65 -16.81 13.49
C ARG A 88 -4.81 -17.04 14.45
N ARG A 89 -5.96 -16.39 14.22
CA ARG A 89 -7.13 -16.52 15.08
C ARG A 89 -7.64 -17.96 15.12
N GLU A 90 -7.71 -18.61 13.97
CA GLU A 90 -8.16 -20.00 13.89
C GLU A 90 -7.20 -20.95 14.62
N ILE A 91 -5.88 -20.76 14.48
CA ILE A 91 -4.86 -21.53 15.21
C ILE A 91 -4.92 -21.25 16.71
N GLU A 92 -5.14 -19.99 17.12
CA GLU A 92 -5.31 -19.64 18.53
C GLU A 92 -6.56 -20.31 19.13
N SER A 93 -7.61 -20.51 18.34
CA SER A 93 -8.81 -21.28 18.71
C SER A 93 -8.74 -22.76 18.34
N ALA A 94 -7.54 -23.30 18.09
CA ALA A 94 -7.38 -24.72 17.81
C ALA A 94 -7.77 -25.56 19.03
N LEU A 95 -8.53 -26.62 18.77
CA LEU A 95 -9.04 -27.55 19.78
C LEU A 95 -8.17 -28.79 19.83
N ASN A 96 -7.81 -29.17 21.05
CA ASN A 96 -7.24 -30.49 21.33
C ASN A 96 -8.38 -31.41 21.82
N ARG A 97 -8.90 -32.28 20.96
CA ARG A 97 -9.89 -33.29 21.39
C ARG A 97 -9.16 -34.63 21.60
N PRO A 98 -9.16 -35.22 22.80
CA PRO A 98 -8.40 -36.44 23.10
C PRO A 98 -8.97 -37.72 22.46
N ASP A 99 -9.74 -37.61 21.38
CA ASP A 99 -10.37 -38.75 20.71
C ASP A 99 -9.41 -39.28 19.62
N PRO A 100 -8.98 -40.56 19.69
CA PRO A 100 -7.96 -41.14 18.81
C PRO A 100 -8.31 -41.15 17.31
N ASP A 101 -9.59 -41.05 16.95
CA ASP A 101 -10.06 -40.97 15.55
C ASP A 101 -10.38 -39.55 15.09
N SER A 102 -10.35 -38.57 16.00
CA SER A 102 -10.56 -37.16 15.65
C SER A 102 -9.28 -36.59 15.05
N LEU A 103 -9.38 -35.90 13.92
CA LEU A 103 -8.24 -35.26 13.25
C LEU A 103 -7.65 -34.17 14.17
N LEU A 104 -6.72 -34.61 15.00
CA LEU A 104 -5.86 -33.79 15.83
C LEU A 104 -4.96 -32.95 14.92
N PHE A 105 -4.49 -31.81 15.44
CA PHE A 105 -3.66 -30.86 14.71
C PHE A 105 -2.53 -31.57 13.95
N LYS A 106 -2.57 -31.47 12.61
CA LYS A 106 -1.62 -32.09 11.70
C LYS A 106 -0.99 -31.05 10.79
N LEU A 107 0.33 -31.05 10.77
CA LEU A 107 1.17 -30.21 9.93
C LEU A 107 2.09 -31.10 9.09
N GLU A 108 2.05 -30.90 7.78
CA GLU A 108 2.94 -31.55 6.82
C GLU A 108 3.61 -30.50 5.94
N GLY A 109 4.94 -30.43 5.98
CA GLY A 109 5.70 -29.70 4.99
C GLY A 109 5.58 -30.35 3.62
N ARG A 110 5.44 -29.54 2.56
CA ARG A 110 5.46 -29.98 1.16
C ARG A 110 6.43 -29.13 0.37
N ASP A 111 7.06 -29.75 -0.61
CA ASP A 111 7.80 -29.04 -1.64
C ASP A 111 6.94 -29.03 -2.91
N LEU A 112 6.65 -27.84 -3.42
CA LEU A 112 5.89 -27.64 -4.65
C LEU A 112 6.80 -26.90 -5.63
N TYR A 113 7.51 -27.66 -6.46
CA TYR A 113 8.43 -27.13 -7.49
C TYR A 113 9.52 -26.21 -6.94
N GLY A 114 10.13 -26.57 -5.80
CA GLY A 114 11.16 -25.77 -5.13
C GLY A 114 10.61 -24.62 -4.28
N ARG A 115 9.28 -24.51 -4.16
CA ARG A 115 8.59 -23.56 -3.28
C ARG A 115 8.15 -24.28 -2.00
N SER A 116 8.33 -23.61 -0.87
CA SER A 116 7.86 -24.12 0.42
C SER A 116 6.32 -24.08 0.47
N GLY A 117 5.70 -25.24 0.46
CA GLY A 117 4.29 -25.44 0.74
C GLY A 117 4.10 -26.08 2.11
N SER A 118 2.94 -25.90 2.71
CA SER A 118 2.56 -26.58 3.95
C SER A 118 1.10 -26.99 3.87
N ARG A 119 0.79 -28.17 4.38
CA ARG A 119 -0.57 -28.62 4.61
C ARG A 119 -0.82 -28.58 6.11
N LEU A 120 -1.84 -27.84 6.51
CA LEU A 120 -2.22 -27.68 7.90
C LEU A 120 -3.69 -28.08 8.05
N VAL A 121 -3.97 -28.99 9.00
CA VAL A 121 -5.31 -29.49 9.29
C VAL A 121 -5.50 -29.47 10.80
N PHE A 122 -6.58 -28.88 11.29
CA PHE A 122 -6.87 -28.85 12.73
C PHE A 122 -8.34 -28.54 13.01
N LEU A 123 -8.79 -28.85 14.22
CA LEU A 123 -10.13 -28.51 14.69
C LEU A 123 -10.13 -27.10 15.27
N THR A 124 -11.15 -26.31 14.95
CA THR A 124 -11.33 -24.94 15.45
C THR A 124 -12.80 -24.59 15.53
N TYR A 125 -13.16 -23.51 16.22
CA TYR A 125 -14.52 -22.97 16.18
C TYR A 125 -14.65 -22.00 15.02
N SER A 126 -15.58 -22.28 14.11
CA SER A 126 -15.93 -21.37 13.02
C SER A 126 -17.30 -20.74 13.29
N PRO A 127 -17.48 -19.43 13.06
CA PRO A 127 -18.80 -18.81 13.14
C PRO A 127 -19.75 -19.28 12.02
N LEU A 128 -19.23 -19.92 10.97
CA LEU A 128 -20.00 -20.34 9.79
C LEU A 128 -20.70 -21.69 9.96
N LEU A 129 -20.24 -22.53 10.89
CA LEU A 129 -20.80 -23.84 11.15
C LEU A 129 -21.12 -23.98 12.64
N PRO A 130 -22.25 -24.59 13.01
CA PRO A 130 -22.55 -24.85 14.40
C PRO A 130 -21.56 -25.88 14.98
N GLY A 131 -20.83 -25.49 16.02
CA GLY A 131 -19.91 -26.36 16.76
C GLY A 131 -18.46 -26.38 16.21
N PRO A 132 -17.64 -27.34 16.67
CA PRO A 132 -16.28 -27.52 16.16
C PRO A 132 -16.29 -27.82 14.67
N SER A 133 -15.37 -27.22 13.93
CA SER A 133 -15.16 -27.40 12.50
C SER A 133 -13.74 -27.85 12.23
N LEU A 134 -13.57 -28.73 11.25
CA LEU A 134 -12.27 -29.11 10.74
C LEU A 134 -11.88 -28.12 9.65
N VAL A 135 -10.77 -27.41 9.86
CA VAL A 135 -10.20 -26.52 8.85
C VAL A 135 -8.97 -27.15 8.23
N SER A 136 -8.86 -27.03 6.91
CA SER A 136 -7.72 -27.50 6.14
C SER A 136 -7.18 -26.38 5.26
N TYR A 137 -5.86 -26.24 5.25
CA TYR A 137 -5.11 -25.32 4.42
C TYR A 137 -4.12 -26.08 3.56
N ARG A 138 -4.01 -25.67 2.29
CA ARG A 138 -3.00 -26.18 1.37
C ARG A 138 -2.67 -25.13 0.32
N LEU A 139 -1.44 -25.21 -0.17
CA LEU A 139 -1.02 -24.48 -1.35
C LEU A 139 -1.26 -25.35 -2.59
N GLU A 140 -1.79 -24.77 -3.65
CA GLU A 140 -2.05 -25.43 -4.94
C GLU A 140 -1.68 -24.50 -6.08
N GLU A 141 -1.22 -25.04 -7.21
CA GLU A 141 -0.99 -24.25 -8.43
C GLU A 141 -2.24 -24.27 -9.31
N ARG A 142 -2.73 -23.09 -9.71
CA ARG A 142 -3.87 -22.90 -10.59
C ARG A 142 -3.52 -21.84 -11.62
N ASP A 143 -3.70 -22.16 -12.89
CA ASP A 143 -3.42 -21.25 -14.02
C ASP A 143 -2.01 -20.60 -13.98
N GLY A 144 -1.02 -21.32 -13.45
CA GLY A 144 0.37 -20.86 -13.33
C GLY A 144 0.66 -19.97 -12.11
N GLU A 145 -0.33 -19.74 -11.24
CA GLU A 145 -0.17 -19.03 -9.98
C GLU A 145 -0.38 -19.96 -8.78
N MET A 146 0.30 -19.70 -7.66
CA MET A 146 0.02 -20.45 -6.44
C MET A 146 -1.12 -19.80 -5.67
N VAL A 147 -2.07 -20.62 -5.27
CA VAL A 147 -3.27 -20.23 -4.54
C VAL A 147 -3.33 -20.99 -3.22
N LEU A 148 -3.44 -20.23 -2.13
CA LEU A 148 -3.76 -20.75 -0.81
C LEU A 148 -5.24 -21.09 -0.77
N LEU A 149 -5.53 -22.37 -0.59
CA LEU A 149 -6.88 -22.89 -0.46
C LEU A 149 -7.21 -23.15 1.00
N LYS A 150 -8.44 -22.82 1.37
CA LYS A 150 -9.05 -23.16 2.66
C LYS A 150 -10.25 -24.07 2.43
N ARG A 151 -10.39 -25.09 3.27
CA ARG A 151 -11.61 -25.89 3.35
C ARG A 151 -12.09 -25.93 4.79
N LEU A 152 -13.40 -25.75 4.96
CA LEU A 152 -14.09 -25.91 6.23
C LEU A 152 -15.11 -27.04 6.10
N GLU A 153 -15.07 -28.01 7.02
CA GLU A 153 -16.00 -29.14 7.04
C GLU A 153 -16.42 -29.48 8.47
N ALA A 154 -17.58 -30.11 8.62
CA ALA A 154 -17.93 -30.73 9.88
C ALA A 154 -16.91 -31.84 10.20
N PRO A 155 -16.46 -31.97 11.46
CA PRO A 155 -15.54 -33.02 11.85
C PRO A 155 -16.20 -34.39 11.57
N PRO A 156 -15.41 -35.40 11.15
CA PRO A 156 -15.93 -36.75 10.98
C PRO A 156 -16.61 -37.20 12.28
N THR A 157 -17.86 -37.65 12.21
CA THR A 157 -18.54 -38.26 13.34
C THR A 157 -18.13 -39.72 13.47
N ALA A 158 -18.40 -40.35 14.63
CA ALA A 158 -18.17 -41.79 14.84
C ALA A 158 -18.88 -42.70 13.81
N TYR A 159 -19.86 -42.17 13.09
CA TYR A 159 -20.58 -42.86 12.01
C TYR A 159 -19.97 -42.63 10.61
N GLY A 160 -18.81 -41.97 10.52
CA GLY A 160 -18.07 -41.81 9.26
C GLY A 160 -18.66 -40.79 8.29
N GLU A 161 -19.66 -40.01 8.70
CA GLU A 161 -20.16 -38.90 7.89
C GLU A 161 -19.07 -37.84 7.77
N LYS A 162 -18.50 -37.70 6.57
CA LYS A 162 -17.64 -36.58 6.21
C LYS A 162 -18.52 -35.41 5.82
N GLY A 163 -18.32 -34.27 6.48
CA GLY A 163 -18.95 -33.03 6.04
C GLY A 163 -18.56 -32.70 4.59
N GLU A 164 -19.50 -32.17 3.81
CA GLU A 164 -19.23 -31.68 2.46
C GLU A 164 -18.50 -30.33 2.52
N GLY A 165 -17.20 -30.34 2.81
CA GLY A 165 -16.36 -29.15 2.74
C GLY A 165 -15.95 -28.83 1.31
N ARG A 166 -16.21 -27.60 0.85
CA ARG A 166 -15.66 -27.10 -0.42
C ARG A 166 -14.35 -26.35 -0.18
N TRP A 167 -13.40 -26.55 -1.09
CA TRP A 167 -12.20 -25.73 -1.14
C TRP A 167 -12.57 -24.36 -1.71
N VAL A 168 -12.19 -23.32 -0.96
CA VAL A 168 -12.36 -21.92 -1.33
C VAL A 168 -10.98 -21.30 -1.44
N GLU A 169 -10.82 -20.42 -2.42
CA GLU A 169 -9.61 -19.64 -2.64
C GLU A 169 -9.54 -18.55 -1.56
N MET A 170 -8.48 -18.57 -0.78
CA MET A 170 -8.28 -17.61 0.32
C MET A 170 -7.30 -16.52 -0.07
N LEU A 171 -6.24 -16.86 -0.81
CA LEU A 171 -5.23 -15.92 -1.24
C LEU A 171 -4.53 -16.46 -2.49
N GLU A 172 -4.61 -15.73 -3.59
CA GLU A 172 -3.95 -16.09 -4.86
C GLU A 172 -2.56 -15.45 -4.97
N GLY A 173 -1.82 -15.73 -6.04
CA GLY A 173 -0.58 -15.04 -6.39
C GLY A 173 0.45 -14.96 -5.26
N ILE A 174 0.63 -16.04 -4.50
CA ILE A 174 1.67 -16.14 -3.48
C ILE A 174 2.84 -16.99 -3.95
N ASP A 175 4.03 -16.76 -3.40
CA ASP A 175 5.20 -17.55 -3.74
C ASP A 175 5.30 -18.80 -2.85
N SER A 176 5.02 -18.65 -1.56
CA SER A 176 5.16 -19.72 -0.58
C SER A 176 4.17 -19.59 0.57
N PHE A 177 3.81 -20.75 1.14
CA PHE A 177 3.02 -20.87 2.36
C PHE A 177 3.72 -21.88 3.26
N LEU A 178 4.43 -21.38 4.26
CA LEU A 178 5.20 -22.17 5.20
C LEU A 178 4.58 -22.10 6.59
N VAL A 179 4.31 -23.27 7.16
CA VAL A 179 3.87 -23.41 8.55
C VAL A 179 4.91 -24.22 9.31
N GLU A 180 5.29 -23.71 10.48
CA GLU A 180 6.27 -24.33 11.38
C GLU A 180 5.66 -24.44 12.78
N ALA A 181 5.89 -25.55 13.45
CA ALA A 181 5.51 -25.77 14.85
C ALA A 181 6.74 -25.67 15.76
N TYR A 182 6.58 -25.08 16.93
CA TYR A 182 7.64 -24.97 17.93
C TYR A 182 7.66 -26.19 18.85
N ASP A 183 8.80 -26.88 18.89
CA ASP A 183 9.05 -28.09 19.66
C ASP A 183 10.10 -27.84 20.75
N GLY A 184 9.76 -27.02 21.75
CA GLY A 184 10.59 -26.80 22.95
C GLY A 184 11.98 -26.19 22.72
N GLY A 185 12.29 -25.70 21.52
CA GLY A 185 13.60 -25.10 21.18
C GLY A 185 13.85 -24.99 19.68
N ILE A 186 13.20 -25.84 18.88
CA ILE A 186 13.36 -25.87 17.43
C ILE A 186 12.04 -25.65 16.71
N TRP A 187 12.09 -25.09 15.51
CA TRP A 187 10.95 -24.97 14.61
C TRP A 187 10.99 -26.14 13.63
N ILE A 188 9.91 -26.91 13.58
CA ILE A 188 9.78 -28.09 12.71
C ILE A 188 8.63 -27.92 11.74
N LYS A 189 8.78 -28.46 10.53
CA LYS A 189 7.79 -28.37 9.45
C LYS A 189 6.75 -29.49 9.49
N THR A 190 6.81 -30.34 10.50
CA THR A 190 5.91 -31.48 10.69
C THR A 190 5.42 -31.50 12.13
N TRP A 191 4.14 -31.77 12.32
CA TRP A 191 3.56 -31.97 13.64
C TRP A 191 2.39 -32.94 13.51
N ASP A 192 2.32 -33.90 14.41
CA ASP A 192 1.16 -34.76 14.57
C ASP A 192 0.78 -34.78 16.06
N ALA A 193 -0.34 -34.15 16.39
CA ALA A 193 -0.81 -34.06 17.76
C ALA A 193 -1.28 -35.41 18.32
N SER A 194 -1.59 -36.40 17.49
CA SER A 194 -1.89 -37.77 17.93
C SER A 194 -0.63 -38.47 18.45
N GLU A 195 0.51 -38.28 17.77
CA GLU A 195 1.79 -38.84 18.18
C GLU A 195 2.39 -38.08 19.38
N ARG A 196 2.30 -36.74 19.35
CA ARG A 196 2.90 -35.84 20.35
C ARG A 196 1.98 -35.55 21.54
N LYS A 197 0.76 -36.08 21.54
CA LYS A 197 -0.26 -35.95 22.60
C LYS A 197 -0.55 -34.50 23.00
N GLY A 198 -0.63 -33.60 22.02
CA GLY A 198 -0.83 -32.19 22.29
C GLY A 198 -0.68 -31.27 21.09
N LEU A 199 -1.23 -30.07 21.23
CA LEU A 199 -1.00 -28.98 20.30
C LEU A 199 0.44 -28.45 20.47
N PRO A 200 1.06 -27.92 19.40
CA PRO A 200 2.36 -27.26 19.54
C PRO A 200 2.22 -25.98 20.38
N GLU A 201 3.26 -25.65 21.16
CA GLU A 201 3.25 -24.44 22.01
C GLU A 201 3.05 -23.16 21.19
N GLN A 202 3.66 -23.14 20.01
CA GLN A 202 3.59 -22.02 19.08
C GLN A 202 3.56 -22.56 17.66
N VAL A 203 2.81 -21.88 16.80
CA VAL A 203 2.77 -22.13 15.36
C VAL A 203 3.17 -20.84 14.67
N ARG A 204 4.08 -20.92 13.72
CA ARG A 204 4.50 -19.80 12.90
C ARG A 204 4.01 -20.04 11.48
N VAL A 205 3.32 -19.04 10.96
CA VAL A 205 2.88 -19.01 9.58
C VAL A 205 3.69 -17.94 8.85
N THR A 206 4.25 -18.30 7.70
CA THR A 206 4.97 -17.39 6.82
C THR A 206 4.35 -17.47 5.43
N ILE A 207 3.94 -16.32 4.90
CA ILE A 207 3.50 -16.16 3.51
C ILE A 207 4.51 -15.27 2.81
N GLU A 208 5.02 -15.72 1.67
CA GLU A 208 5.88 -14.91 0.81
C GLU A 208 5.13 -14.51 -0.44
N ILE A 209 5.27 -13.25 -0.82
CA ILE A 209 4.69 -12.69 -2.04
C ILE A 209 5.75 -11.94 -2.82
N SER A 210 5.66 -12.00 -4.15
CA SER A 210 6.49 -11.23 -5.07
C SER A 210 5.63 -10.23 -5.83
N TRP A 211 6.14 -9.03 -6.01
CA TRP A 211 5.55 -8.01 -6.87
C TRP A 211 6.64 -7.25 -7.60
N LYS A 212 6.66 -7.41 -8.92
CA LYS A 212 7.79 -6.98 -9.77
C LYS A 212 9.09 -7.60 -9.22
N GLU A 213 10.07 -6.77 -8.84
CA GLU A 213 11.35 -7.22 -8.29
C GLU A 213 11.38 -7.29 -6.77
N ARG A 214 10.28 -6.94 -6.09
CA ARG A 214 10.22 -6.93 -4.62
C ARG A 214 9.62 -8.23 -4.11
N ARG A 215 10.33 -8.88 -3.20
CA ARG A 215 9.83 -10.01 -2.41
C ARG A 215 9.58 -9.54 -0.98
N VAL A 216 8.41 -9.87 -0.43
CA VAL A 216 8.09 -9.61 0.97
C VAL A 216 7.64 -10.89 1.64
N SER A 217 8.22 -11.13 2.80
CA SER A 217 7.85 -12.21 3.70
C SER A 217 7.04 -11.65 4.85
N LEU A 218 5.79 -12.10 4.98
CA LEU A 218 4.90 -11.77 6.08
C LEU A 218 4.85 -12.96 7.02
N ARG A 219 5.15 -12.74 8.29
CA ARG A 219 5.23 -13.79 9.30
C ARG A 219 4.37 -13.45 10.51
N GLN A 220 3.66 -14.45 11.01
CA GLN A 220 2.89 -14.34 12.24
C GLN A 220 3.08 -15.58 13.11
N VAL A 221 3.16 -15.37 14.42
CA VAL A 221 3.23 -16.45 15.42
C VAL A 221 1.91 -16.48 16.17
N ALA A 222 1.32 -17.67 16.23
CA ALA A 222 0.11 -17.98 16.96
C ALA A 222 0.45 -18.94 18.11
N ARG A 223 -0.29 -18.84 19.22
CA ARG A 223 -0.21 -19.80 20.33
C ARG A 223 -1.58 -20.45 20.47
N PRO A 224 -1.73 -21.75 20.19
CA PRO A 224 -2.98 -22.45 20.45
C PRO A 224 -3.37 -22.29 21.94
N ARG A 225 -4.59 -21.80 22.22
CA ARG A 225 -4.99 -21.42 23.59
C ARG A 225 -6.04 -22.32 24.22
N ILE A 226 -6.76 -23.12 23.44
CA ILE A 226 -7.85 -23.94 23.98
C ILE A 226 -7.26 -25.23 24.56
N GLU A 227 -6.52 -25.05 25.64
CA GLU A 227 -6.13 -26.11 26.56
C GLU A 227 -6.00 -25.48 27.95
N LYS A 228 -7.15 -25.21 28.57
CA LYS A 228 -7.30 -25.14 30.03
C LYS A 228 -8.78 -25.15 30.41
N THR A 229 -9.21 -26.27 30.97
CA THR A 229 -10.46 -26.48 31.74
C THR A 229 -11.69 -26.81 30.91
N LEU A 230 -12.10 -28.08 30.95
CA LEU A 230 -13.27 -28.55 31.71
C LEU A 230 -12.97 -29.96 32.25
#